data_AF-A0AAU2N3S3-F1
#
_entry.id   AF-A0AAU2N3S3-F1
#
_cell.length_a   1.000
_cell.length_b   1.000
_cell.length_c   1.000
_cell.angle_alpha   90.00
_cell.angle_beta   90.00
_cell.angle_gamma   90.00
#
_symmetry.space_group_name_H-M   'P 1'
#
loop_
_entity.id
_entity.type
_entity.pdbx_description
1 polymer ?
#
loop_
_entity_poly.entity_id
_entity_poly.type
_entity_poly.pdbx_seq_one_letter_code
_entity_poly.pdbx_strand_id
1 'polypeptide(L)'
;MLTLNEAVEAARTRLEQAFASEPWTIVLRPELTQEHESAWIVRYDTQEGIDAGDPLVGPFNKLVIVAKDGSRVDFPPTHLPLDEYLAYVRHGGWERAGTAKTSKAEPWQTALAWLLSTYHGLVELVGIEPVAEDSGTWLFACRTIEQPGYPRTPMLAASLVVPKDYGEPFHPASDDPWGDASSYTHDPVERDPQTQARRLNARGCVVTTAAAIAGGPSSPLPWQPAHEAPGWWELLLRRYFPAARELRCASWDEVIARAGETGPDTQGVVWVRRVIGGTEVSGHLVYAHNNGGRVVFLDGMTGGLARLDRAGVLQLVFARVAPGAGAALTAPDPATAREKRIRRWSRRSTA
;
A
#
# COMPACT_ATOMS: atom_id res chain seq x y z
N MET A 1 18.93 9.97 -22.37
CA MET A 1 18.20 8.69 -22.21
C MET A 1 18.43 7.91 -23.48
N LEU A 2 18.87 6.66 -23.39
CA LEU A 2 19.13 5.82 -24.57
C LEU A 2 17.83 5.53 -25.33
N THR A 3 17.91 5.65 -26.64
CA THR A 3 16.91 5.14 -27.58
C THR A 3 16.91 3.61 -27.60
N LEU A 4 15.86 3.01 -28.18
CA LEU A 4 15.80 1.56 -28.36
C LEU A 4 17.00 1.03 -29.16
N ASN A 5 17.37 1.71 -30.26
CA ASN A 5 18.48 1.29 -31.11
C ASN A 5 19.82 1.33 -30.36
N GLU A 6 20.08 2.40 -29.61
CA GLU A 6 21.30 2.48 -28.79
C GLU A 6 21.33 1.40 -27.72
N ALA A 7 20.19 1.06 -27.12
CA ALA A 7 20.10 -0.02 -26.15
C ALA A 7 20.32 -1.40 -26.78
N VAL A 8 19.77 -1.66 -27.98
CA VAL A 8 19.99 -2.91 -28.72
C VAL A 8 21.47 -3.07 -29.08
N GLU A 9 22.15 -2.01 -29.51
CA GLU A 9 23.59 -2.06 -29.83
C GLU A 9 24.48 -2.19 -28.59
N ALA A 10 24.09 -1.56 -27.48
CA ALA A 10 24.75 -1.77 -26.19
C ALA A 10 24.59 -3.24 -25.71
N ALA A 11 23.39 -3.81 -25.85
CA ALA A 11 23.12 -5.21 -25.55
C ALA A 11 23.92 -6.14 -26.46
N ARG A 12 24.01 -5.85 -27.77
CA ARG A 12 24.85 -6.59 -28.72
C ARG A 12 26.29 -6.70 -28.23
N THR A 13 26.89 -5.54 -27.93
CA THR A 13 28.27 -5.47 -27.45
C THR A 13 28.48 -6.32 -26.20
N ARG A 14 27.54 -6.27 -25.26
CA ARG A 14 27.60 -7.08 -24.02
C ARG A 14 27.49 -8.57 -24.31
N LEU A 15 26.60 -8.98 -25.20
CA LEU A 15 26.39 -10.38 -25.58
C LEU A 15 27.60 -10.95 -26.31
N GLU A 16 28.18 -10.21 -27.24
CA GLU A 16 29.41 -10.58 -27.95
C GLU A 16 30.56 -10.79 -26.96
N GLN A 17 30.70 -9.92 -25.96
CA GLN A 17 31.71 -10.09 -24.91
C GLN A 17 31.42 -11.30 -24.01
N ALA A 18 30.15 -11.49 -23.61
CA ALA A 18 29.77 -12.55 -22.67
C ALA A 18 29.89 -13.96 -23.27
N PHE A 19 29.64 -14.09 -24.57
CA PHE A 19 29.61 -15.37 -25.27
C PHE A 19 30.70 -15.50 -26.35
N ALA A 20 31.77 -14.69 -26.27
CA ALA A 20 32.85 -14.67 -27.26
C ALA A 20 33.51 -16.04 -27.50
N SER A 21 33.53 -16.91 -26.48
CA SER A 21 34.13 -18.26 -26.53
C SER A 21 33.12 -19.35 -26.85
N GLU A 22 31.84 -19.03 -26.92
CA GLU A 22 30.77 -20.02 -27.10
C GLU A 22 30.48 -20.24 -28.59
N PRO A 23 30.05 -21.45 -29.00
CA PRO A 23 29.77 -21.76 -30.39
C PRO A 23 28.41 -21.22 -30.88
N TRP A 24 27.76 -20.34 -30.11
CA TRP A 24 26.39 -19.90 -30.37
C TRP A 24 26.32 -18.67 -31.28
N THR A 25 25.38 -18.69 -32.21
CA THR A 25 25.08 -17.53 -33.03
C THR A 25 24.02 -16.68 -32.33
N ILE A 26 24.43 -15.58 -31.68
CA ILE A 26 23.50 -14.71 -30.94
C ILE A 26 22.60 -13.92 -31.90
N VAL A 27 21.28 -14.03 -31.69
CA VAL A 27 20.24 -13.32 -32.44
C VAL A 27 19.49 -12.38 -31.50
N LEU A 28 19.66 -11.07 -31.69
CA LEU A 28 18.86 -10.06 -31.00
C LEU A 28 17.45 -10.01 -31.57
N ARG A 29 16.46 -9.74 -30.70
CA ARG A 29 15.03 -9.65 -31.04
C ARG A 29 14.46 -8.29 -30.63
N PRO A 30 14.79 -7.20 -31.33
CA PRO A 30 14.32 -5.85 -31.00
C PRO A 30 12.80 -5.74 -30.92
N GLU A 31 12.08 -6.52 -31.73
CA GLU A 31 10.62 -6.55 -31.76
C GLU A 31 9.99 -7.10 -30.48
N LEU A 32 10.75 -7.86 -29.69
CA LEU A 32 10.35 -8.37 -28.38
C LEU A 32 10.92 -7.55 -27.22
N THR A 33 11.64 -6.47 -27.51
CA THR A 33 12.22 -5.61 -26.46
C THR A 33 11.11 -4.85 -25.76
N GLN A 34 11.14 -4.86 -24.43
CA GLN A 34 10.17 -4.15 -23.61
C GLN A 34 10.82 -2.89 -23.05
N GLU A 35 10.06 -1.79 -23.09
CA GLU A 35 10.42 -0.56 -22.41
C GLU A 35 9.96 -0.62 -20.95
N HIS A 36 10.89 -0.34 -20.04
CA HIS A 36 10.62 -0.10 -18.63
C HIS A 36 11.07 1.31 -18.25
N GLU A 37 10.49 1.88 -17.19
CA GLU A 37 10.79 3.24 -16.72
C GLU A 37 12.30 3.50 -16.58
N SER A 38 13.01 2.55 -15.96
CA SER A 38 14.45 2.65 -15.69
C SER A 38 15.34 1.92 -16.71
N ALA A 39 14.77 1.14 -17.64
CA ALA A 39 15.55 0.22 -18.45
C ALA A 39 14.91 -0.16 -19.79
N TRP A 40 15.75 -0.61 -20.74
CA TRP A 40 15.32 -1.45 -21.85
C TRP A 40 15.58 -2.92 -21.51
N ILE A 41 14.57 -3.78 -21.74
CA ILE A 41 14.65 -5.22 -21.55
C ILE A 41 14.84 -5.85 -22.93
N VAL A 42 16.08 -5.97 -23.37
CA VAL A 42 16.42 -6.43 -24.72
C VAL A 42 16.39 -7.96 -24.74
N ARG A 43 15.56 -8.52 -25.62
CA ARG A 43 15.45 -9.97 -25.80
C ARG A 43 16.48 -10.46 -26.82
N TYR A 44 17.03 -11.63 -26.56
CA TYR A 44 17.91 -12.33 -27.49
C TYR A 44 17.70 -13.83 -27.40
N ASP A 45 18.17 -14.54 -28.42
CA ASP A 45 18.27 -16.00 -28.40
C ASP A 45 19.52 -16.44 -29.18
N THR A 46 19.68 -17.74 -29.38
CA THR A 46 20.66 -18.36 -30.28
C THR A 46 19.97 -18.81 -31.55
N GLN A 47 20.61 -18.66 -32.72
CA GLN A 47 20.07 -19.17 -33.99
C GLN A 47 19.82 -20.67 -33.89
N GLU A 48 20.71 -21.40 -33.21
CA GLU A 48 20.62 -22.83 -32.99
C GLU A 48 19.36 -23.22 -32.21
N GLY A 49 19.02 -22.47 -31.15
CA GLY A 49 17.79 -22.68 -30.39
C GLY A 49 16.52 -22.31 -31.17
N ILE A 50 16.59 -21.26 -31.99
CA ILE A 50 15.48 -20.87 -32.87
C ILE A 50 15.21 -21.97 -33.91
N ASP A 51 16.26 -22.46 -34.57
CA ASP A 51 16.15 -23.48 -35.61
C ASP A 51 15.68 -24.83 -35.06
N ALA A 52 16.12 -25.20 -33.86
CA ALA A 52 15.69 -26.41 -33.18
C ALA A 52 14.28 -26.30 -32.58
N GLY A 53 13.76 -25.09 -32.38
CA GLY A 53 12.51 -24.85 -31.64
C GLY A 53 12.60 -25.24 -30.16
N ASP A 54 13.80 -25.32 -29.59
CA ASP A 54 14.04 -25.71 -28.20
C ASP A 54 14.68 -24.53 -27.43
N PRO A 55 13.94 -23.91 -26.49
CA PRO A 55 14.45 -22.76 -25.73
C PRO A 55 15.57 -23.11 -24.75
N LEU A 56 15.82 -24.41 -24.50
CA LEU A 56 16.91 -24.88 -23.64
C LEU A 56 18.25 -24.94 -24.37
N VAL A 57 18.28 -24.79 -25.70
CA VAL A 57 19.51 -24.66 -26.46
C VAL A 57 20.08 -23.25 -26.27
N GLY A 58 21.34 -23.17 -25.86
CA GLY A 58 22.05 -21.91 -25.61
C GLY A 58 21.98 -21.42 -24.15
N PRO A 59 22.22 -20.11 -23.92
CA PRO A 59 22.18 -19.53 -22.58
C PRO A 59 20.80 -19.66 -21.93
N PHE A 60 20.75 -19.95 -20.64
CA PHE A 60 19.50 -20.01 -19.87
C PHE A 60 18.79 -18.65 -19.80
N ASN A 61 19.56 -17.58 -19.62
CA ASN A 61 19.03 -16.23 -19.68
C ASN A 61 18.87 -15.83 -21.15
N LYS A 62 17.71 -15.26 -21.51
CA LYS A 62 17.35 -14.83 -22.88
C LYS A 62 17.06 -13.33 -22.95
N LEU A 63 17.57 -12.58 -21.98
CA LEU A 63 17.40 -11.14 -21.93
C LEU A 63 18.63 -10.43 -21.35
N VAL A 64 18.84 -9.19 -21.79
CA VAL A 64 19.83 -8.26 -21.28
C VAL A 64 19.09 -7.00 -20.83
N ILE A 65 19.46 -6.47 -19.67
CA ILE A 65 18.94 -5.21 -19.18
C ILE A 65 19.93 -4.11 -19.52
N VAL A 66 19.42 -3.05 -20.14
CA VAL A 66 20.18 -1.85 -20.47
C VAL A 66 19.56 -0.68 -19.72
N ALA A 67 20.31 -0.06 -18.81
CA ALA A 67 19.85 1.11 -18.08
C ALA A 67 19.57 2.26 -19.05
N LYS A 68 18.49 3.01 -18.80
CA LYS A 68 18.05 4.14 -19.66
C LYS A 68 19.06 5.28 -19.72
N ASP A 69 19.95 5.39 -18.74
CA ASP A 69 21.05 6.35 -18.69
C ASP A 69 22.37 5.80 -19.26
N GLY A 70 22.41 4.53 -19.69
CA GLY A 70 23.61 3.86 -20.18
C GLY A 70 24.60 3.45 -19.08
N SER A 71 24.27 3.65 -17.79
CA SER A 71 25.16 3.33 -16.67
C SER A 71 25.43 1.83 -16.51
N ARG A 72 24.57 0.98 -17.07
CA ARG A 72 24.66 -0.48 -16.92
C ARG A 72 24.11 -1.23 -18.13
N VAL A 73 24.81 -2.29 -18.52
CA VAL A 73 24.37 -3.31 -19.47
C VAL A 73 24.73 -4.68 -18.91
N ASP A 74 23.74 -5.43 -18.44
CA ASP A 74 24.02 -6.68 -17.75
C ASP A 74 22.85 -7.67 -17.78
N PHE A 75 23.14 -8.90 -17.41
CA PHE A 75 22.10 -9.92 -17.20
C PHE A 75 21.40 -9.68 -15.85
N PRO A 76 20.07 -9.83 -15.77
CA PRO A 76 19.41 -9.87 -14.47
C PRO A 76 19.91 -11.07 -13.64
N PRO A 77 19.85 -10.96 -12.30
CA PRO A 77 20.00 -12.12 -11.43
C PRO A 77 18.94 -13.17 -11.75
N THR A 78 19.36 -14.43 -11.92
CA THR A 78 18.46 -15.54 -12.28
C THR A 78 17.58 -16.00 -11.13
N HIS A 79 17.92 -15.65 -9.88
CA HIS A 79 17.15 -15.99 -8.69
C HIS A 79 16.00 -15.01 -8.38
N LEU A 80 15.88 -13.91 -9.14
CA LEU A 80 14.81 -12.93 -8.98
C LEU A 80 13.93 -12.84 -10.23
N PRO A 81 12.60 -12.80 -10.08
CA PRO A 81 11.72 -12.31 -11.13
C PRO A 81 12.15 -10.91 -11.60
N LEU A 82 12.03 -10.66 -12.91
CA LEU A 82 12.53 -9.43 -13.53
C LEU A 82 11.83 -8.17 -13.00
N ASP A 83 10.52 -8.24 -12.82
CA ASP A 83 9.69 -7.19 -12.26
C ASP A 83 10.09 -6.85 -10.82
N GLU A 84 10.35 -7.87 -9.99
CA GLU A 84 10.89 -7.66 -8.64
C GLU A 84 12.29 -7.03 -8.69
N TYR A 85 13.19 -7.53 -9.55
CA TYR A 85 14.52 -6.96 -9.68
C TYR A 85 14.48 -5.48 -10.04
N LEU A 86 13.65 -5.10 -11.02
CA LEU A 86 13.48 -3.70 -11.42
C LEU A 86 12.83 -2.85 -10.33
N ALA A 87 11.97 -3.42 -9.48
CA ALA A 87 11.49 -2.73 -8.28
C ALA A 87 12.66 -2.43 -7.31
N TYR A 88 13.55 -3.38 -7.04
CA TYR A 88 14.73 -3.10 -6.20
C TYR A 88 15.65 -2.04 -6.83
N VAL A 89 15.85 -2.07 -8.15
CA VAL A 89 16.65 -1.07 -8.87
C VAL A 89 16.07 0.32 -8.70
N ARG A 90 14.75 0.47 -8.81
CA ARG A 90 14.07 1.77 -8.63
C ARG A 90 14.34 2.39 -7.26
N HIS A 91 14.49 1.58 -6.21
CA HIS A 91 14.70 2.07 -4.85
C HIS A 91 16.17 2.18 -4.45
N GLY A 92 16.97 1.14 -4.67
CA GLY A 92 18.36 1.05 -4.19
C GLY A 92 19.42 1.15 -5.29
N GLY A 93 19.01 1.30 -6.55
CA GLY A 93 19.92 1.31 -7.69
C GLY A 93 20.42 -0.10 -8.07
N TRP A 94 21.14 -0.13 -9.19
CA TRP A 94 21.58 -1.37 -9.83
C TRP A 94 22.51 -2.24 -8.99
N GLU A 95 23.39 -1.62 -8.20
CA GLU A 95 24.40 -2.34 -7.42
C GLU A 95 23.78 -3.12 -6.26
N ARG A 96 22.81 -2.50 -5.57
CA ARG A 96 22.17 -3.08 -4.38
C ARG A 96 21.06 -4.05 -4.77
N ALA A 97 20.38 -3.85 -5.91
CA ALA A 97 19.26 -4.70 -6.31
C ALA A 97 19.60 -6.20 -6.42
N GLY A 98 20.83 -6.54 -6.83
CA GLY A 98 21.25 -7.94 -7.00
C GLY A 98 21.37 -8.75 -5.70
N THR A 99 21.43 -8.09 -4.53
CA THR A 99 21.56 -8.77 -3.23
C THR A 99 20.21 -9.09 -2.57
N ALA A 100 19.09 -8.67 -3.17
CA ALA A 100 17.77 -8.97 -2.65
C ALA A 100 17.51 -10.48 -2.61
N LYS A 101 16.77 -10.92 -1.58
CA LYS A 101 16.48 -12.34 -1.28
C LYS A 101 17.75 -13.21 -1.13
N THR A 102 18.86 -12.62 -0.67
CA THR A 102 20.09 -13.33 -0.30
C THR A 102 20.44 -13.08 1.17
N SER A 103 21.47 -13.76 1.69
CA SER A 103 21.99 -13.51 3.04
C SER A 103 22.61 -12.12 3.23
N LYS A 104 22.82 -11.37 2.13
CA LYS A 104 23.32 -9.98 2.13
C LYS A 104 22.18 -8.96 1.93
N ALA A 105 20.92 -9.39 2.07
CA ALA A 105 19.80 -8.48 1.91
C ALA A 105 19.80 -7.40 3.00
N GLU A 106 19.57 -6.16 2.58
CA GLU A 106 19.44 -5.01 3.48
C GLU A 106 18.00 -4.86 3.98
N PRO A 107 17.77 -4.16 5.11
CA PRO A 107 16.44 -4.07 5.72
C PRO A 107 15.34 -3.55 4.77
N TRP A 108 15.67 -2.56 3.94
CA TRP A 108 14.72 -2.02 2.95
C TRP A 108 14.35 -3.04 1.87
N GLN A 109 15.23 -4.00 1.55
CA GLN A 109 14.94 -5.07 0.59
C GLN A 109 13.96 -6.06 1.18
N THR A 110 14.11 -6.40 2.47
CA THR A 110 13.13 -7.20 3.21
C THR A 110 11.78 -6.49 3.29
N ALA A 111 11.79 -5.18 3.56
CA ALA A 111 10.59 -4.35 3.56
C ALA A 111 9.87 -4.38 2.19
N LEU A 112 10.61 -4.13 1.11
CA LEU A 112 10.06 -4.11 -0.24
C LEU A 112 9.56 -5.49 -0.68
N ALA A 113 10.29 -6.57 -0.36
CA ALA A 113 9.87 -7.94 -0.65
C ALA A 113 8.50 -8.25 -0.02
N TRP A 114 8.32 -7.84 1.24
CA TRP A 114 7.06 -8.02 1.94
C TRP A 114 5.93 -7.19 1.31
N LEU A 115 6.17 -5.94 0.93
CA LEU A 115 5.18 -5.10 0.24
C LEU A 115 4.76 -5.68 -1.11
N LEU A 116 5.73 -6.16 -1.91
CA LEU A 116 5.46 -6.80 -3.21
C LEU A 116 4.57 -8.03 -3.04
N SER A 117 4.84 -8.84 -2.02
CA SER A 117 4.03 -10.02 -1.71
C SER A 117 2.63 -9.67 -1.19
N THR A 118 2.53 -8.72 -0.25
CA THR A 118 1.27 -8.35 0.42
C THR A 118 0.33 -7.56 -0.49
N TYR A 119 0.87 -6.68 -1.34
CA TYR A 119 0.09 -5.74 -2.16
C TYR A 119 0.18 -6.00 -3.66
N HIS A 120 0.86 -7.06 -4.09
CA HIS A 120 1.00 -7.43 -5.51
C HIS A 120 1.49 -6.27 -6.38
N GLY A 121 2.47 -5.51 -5.87
CA GLY A 121 3.06 -4.37 -6.59
C GLY A 121 2.25 -3.08 -6.57
N LEU A 122 1.20 -2.96 -5.75
CA LEU A 122 0.41 -1.72 -5.63
C LEU A 122 0.92 -0.76 -4.54
N VAL A 123 1.89 -1.20 -3.74
CA VAL A 123 2.49 -0.42 -2.65
C VAL A 123 4.01 -0.50 -2.75
N GLU A 124 4.66 0.63 -2.51
CA GLU A 124 6.10 0.79 -2.53
C GLU A 124 6.62 1.49 -1.28
N LEU A 125 7.94 1.43 -1.06
CA LEU A 125 8.61 2.24 -0.05
C LEU A 125 8.65 3.71 -0.48
N VAL A 126 8.50 4.62 0.47
CA VAL A 126 8.73 6.06 0.23
C VAL A 126 10.22 6.32 -0.01
N GLY A 127 11.10 5.59 0.68
CA GLY A 127 12.55 5.65 0.55
C GLY A 127 13.21 4.40 1.15
N ILE A 128 14.51 4.24 0.88
CA ILE A 128 15.31 3.11 1.39
C ILE A 128 15.83 3.32 2.80
N GLU A 129 15.75 4.54 3.32
CA GLU A 129 16.14 4.85 4.69
C GLU A 129 14.93 4.66 5.62
N PRO A 130 15.11 4.03 6.79
CA PRO A 130 14.04 3.94 7.78
C PRO A 130 13.69 5.35 8.31
N VAL A 131 12.40 5.60 8.53
CA VAL A 131 11.94 6.87 9.13
C VAL A 131 12.07 6.86 10.65
N ALA A 132 12.18 5.67 11.25
CA ALA A 132 12.54 5.49 12.66
C ALA A 132 13.24 4.14 12.85
N GLU A 133 14.07 4.04 13.88
CA GLU A 133 14.81 2.82 14.23
C GLU A 133 14.95 2.75 15.76
N ASP A 134 14.79 1.55 16.31
CA ASP A 134 15.10 1.25 17.70
C ASP A 134 16.08 0.05 17.79
N SER A 135 16.30 -0.50 18.99
CA SER A 135 17.22 -1.62 19.16
C SER A 135 16.75 -2.93 18.51
N GLY A 136 15.45 -3.10 18.24
CA GLY A 136 14.87 -4.35 17.74
C GLY A 136 14.27 -4.25 16.34
N THR A 137 14.03 -3.05 15.82
CA THR A 137 13.25 -2.86 14.60
C THR A 137 13.72 -1.67 13.76
N TRP A 138 13.48 -1.76 12.47
CA TRP A 138 13.47 -0.62 11.53
C TRP A 138 12.03 -0.32 11.14
N LEU A 139 11.66 0.96 11.08
CA LEU A 139 10.35 1.40 10.61
C LEU A 139 10.52 2.17 9.29
N PHE A 140 9.90 1.64 8.25
CA PHE A 140 9.86 2.24 6.92
C PHE A 140 8.50 2.90 6.67
N ALA A 141 8.50 3.99 5.91
CA ALA A 141 7.27 4.54 5.35
C ALA A 141 6.97 3.89 3.99
N CYS A 142 5.71 3.58 3.73
CA CYS A 142 5.23 3.05 2.47
C CYS A 142 4.03 3.84 1.94
N ARG A 143 3.80 3.75 0.63
CA ARG A 143 2.71 4.46 -0.06
C ARG A 143 2.17 3.64 -1.21
N THR A 144 0.93 3.96 -1.62
CA THR A 144 0.39 3.43 -2.87
C THR A 144 1.17 3.94 -4.07
N ILE A 145 1.33 3.07 -5.07
CA ILE A 145 1.80 3.49 -6.39
C ILE A 145 0.65 4.22 -7.09
N GLU A 146 0.98 5.31 -7.79
CA GLU A 146 0.02 6.10 -8.56
C GLU A 146 -0.72 5.23 -9.59
N GLN A 147 -2.06 5.35 -9.64
CA GLN A 147 -2.90 4.55 -10.54
C GLN A 147 -3.69 5.48 -11.47
N PRO A 148 -3.98 5.07 -12.72
CA PRO A 148 -4.82 5.86 -13.62
C PRO A 148 -6.16 6.25 -12.96
N GLY A 149 -6.44 7.55 -12.89
CA GLY A 149 -7.67 8.09 -12.29
C GLY A 149 -7.66 8.21 -10.76
N TYR A 150 -6.59 7.80 -10.09
CA TYR A 150 -6.41 8.00 -8.65
C TYR A 150 -5.09 8.72 -8.38
N PRO A 151 -5.11 10.00 -7.95
CA PRO A 151 -3.89 10.68 -7.52
C PRO A 151 -3.30 9.93 -6.32
N ARG A 152 -2.04 10.22 -5.96
CA ARG A 152 -1.39 9.64 -4.77
C ARG A 152 -2.21 9.88 -3.49
N THR A 153 -3.08 8.93 -3.17
CA THR A 153 -3.86 8.89 -1.93
C THR A 153 -2.98 8.28 -0.84
N PRO A 154 -2.80 8.97 0.30
CA PRO A 154 -2.08 8.40 1.43
C PRO A 154 -2.74 7.10 1.91
N MET A 155 -1.93 6.09 2.22
CA MET A 155 -2.40 4.86 2.87
C MET A 155 -2.77 5.13 4.32
N LEU A 156 -3.68 4.34 4.89
CA LEU A 156 -3.92 4.36 6.33
C LEU A 156 -2.83 3.56 7.04
N ALA A 157 -2.48 2.39 6.52
CA ALA A 157 -1.35 1.57 6.95
C ALA A 157 -0.05 1.95 6.21
N ALA A 158 0.42 3.19 6.40
CA ALA A 158 1.57 3.76 5.69
C ALA A 158 2.95 3.52 6.34
N SER A 159 3.03 2.65 7.36
CA SER A 159 4.29 2.24 8.00
C SER A 159 4.48 0.74 7.94
N LEU A 160 5.73 0.29 7.76
CA LEU A 160 6.11 -1.12 7.81
C LEU A 160 7.27 -1.29 8.79
N VAL A 161 7.11 -2.18 9.76
CA VAL A 161 8.15 -2.59 10.68
C VAL A 161 8.89 -3.79 10.10
N VAL A 162 10.22 -3.72 10.09
CA VAL A 162 11.12 -4.83 9.78
C VAL A 162 11.89 -5.20 11.05
N PRO A 163 11.67 -6.40 11.60
CA PRO A 163 12.43 -6.90 12.74
C PRO A 163 13.93 -7.10 12.45
N LYS A 164 14.79 -6.81 13.43
CA LYS A 164 16.24 -7.02 13.38
C LYS A 164 16.67 -8.46 13.66
N ASP A 165 15.78 -9.24 14.26
CA ASP A 165 15.95 -10.66 14.58
C ASP A 165 15.54 -11.60 13.43
N TYR A 166 15.33 -11.05 12.22
CA TYR A 166 14.84 -11.76 11.04
C TYR A 166 13.39 -12.26 11.14
N GLY A 167 12.60 -11.74 12.08
CA GLY A 167 11.15 -11.93 12.12
C GLY A 167 10.44 -11.39 10.86
N GLU A 168 9.21 -11.85 10.64
CA GLU A 168 8.40 -11.40 9.51
C GLU A 168 8.05 -9.90 9.63
N PRO A 169 8.21 -9.09 8.57
CA PRO A 169 7.75 -7.71 8.58
C PRO A 169 6.24 -7.58 8.81
N PHE A 170 5.82 -6.48 9.42
CA PHE A 170 4.40 -6.22 9.71
C PHE A 170 4.07 -4.74 9.72
N HIS A 171 2.85 -4.38 9.34
CA HIS A 171 2.34 -3.04 9.65
C HIS A 171 2.13 -2.88 11.16
N PRO A 172 2.59 -1.82 11.81
CA PRO A 172 2.29 -1.59 13.21
C PRO A 172 0.81 -1.17 13.38
N ALA A 173 0.29 -1.30 14.60
CA ALA A 173 -1.10 -0.99 14.93
C ALA A 173 -1.47 0.45 14.54
N SER A 174 -2.68 0.69 14.03
CA SER A 174 -3.09 2.02 13.56
C SER A 174 -3.28 3.05 14.68
N ASP A 175 -3.73 2.62 15.86
CA ASP A 175 -4.01 3.47 17.01
C ASP A 175 -2.73 3.94 17.73
N ASP A 176 -1.74 3.04 17.87
CA ASP A 176 -0.42 3.36 18.44
C ASP A 176 0.74 2.64 17.74
N PRO A 177 1.12 3.06 16.51
CA PRO A 177 2.19 2.44 15.73
C PRO A 177 3.52 2.30 16.47
N TRP A 178 3.87 3.32 17.26
CA TRP A 178 5.13 3.43 17.98
C TRP A 178 5.14 2.51 19.20
N GLY A 179 4.07 2.54 19.99
CA GLY A 179 3.91 1.63 21.11
C GLY A 179 3.90 0.18 20.65
N ASP A 180 3.29 -0.11 19.50
CA ASP A 180 3.24 -1.47 18.93
C ASP A 180 4.61 -1.95 18.43
N ALA A 181 5.37 -1.10 17.72
CA ALA A 181 6.74 -1.42 17.32
C ALA A 181 7.65 -1.61 18.54
N SER A 182 7.61 -0.69 19.51
CA SER A 182 8.36 -0.78 20.75
C SER A 182 7.99 -2.04 21.54
N SER A 183 6.71 -2.43 21.58
CA SER A 183 6.27 -3.64 22.27
C SER A 183 6.91 -4.89 21.67
N TYR A 184 7.03 -4.96 20.34
CA TYR A 184 7.74 -6.05 19.67
C TYR A 184 9.22 -6.09 20.07
N THR A 185 9.89 -4.95 20.13
CA THR A 185 11.29 -4.87 20.57
C THR A 185 11.51 -5.41 21.99
N HIS A 186 10.53 -5.25 22.89
CA HIS A 186 10.62 -5.74 24.26
C HIS A 186 10.26 -7.23 24.39
N ASP A 187 9.30 -7.71 23.59
CA ASP A 187 8.82 -9.08 23.59
C ASP A 187 8.61 -9.56 22.14
N PRO A 188 9.67 -10.04 21.47
CA PRO A 188 9.60 -10.46 20.07
C PRO A 188 8.85 -11.78 19.98
N VAL A 189 7.56 -11.69 19.64
CA VAL A 189 6.68 -12.83 19.42
C VAL A 189 6.18 -12.81 17.98
N GLU A 190 6.13 -14.00 17.37
CA GLU A 190 5.51 -14.19 16.07
C GLU A 190 4.07 -13.66 16.09
N ARG A 191 3.72 -12.84 15.11
CA ARG A 191 2.44 -12.15 15.09
C ARG A 191 1.40 -13.00 14.38
N ASP A 192 0.41 -13.47 15.14
CA ASP A 192 -0.77 -14.13 14.59
C ASP A 192 -1.46 -13.22 13.53
N PRO A 193 -1.68 -13.70 12.29
CA PRO A 193 -2.26 -12.91 11.21
C PRO A 193 -3.64 -12.33 11.54
N GLN A 194 -4.47 -13.05 12.31
CA GLN A 194 -5.81 -12.56 12.67
C GLN A 194 -5.74 -11.40 13.67
N THR A 195 -4.87 -11.52 14.66
CA THR A 195 -4.58 -10.47 15.63
C THR A 195 -3.99 -9.25 14.93
N GLN A 196 -3.06 -9.47 14.01
CA GLN A 196 -2.46 -8.41 13.20
C GLN A 196 -3.50 -7.70 12.33
N ALA A 197 -4.42 -8.43 11.70
CA ALA A 197 -5.52 -7.83 10.93
C ALA A 197 -6.45 -6.97 11.80
N ARG A 198 -6.62 -7.29 13.10
CA ARG A 198 -7.40 -6.44 14.03
C ARG A 198 -6.66 -5.16 14.40
N ARG A 199 -5.34 -5.23 14.60
CA ARG A 199 -4.47 -4.07 14.88
C ARG A 199 -4.43 -3.05 13.74
N LEU A 200 -4.85 -3.42 12.53
CA LEU A 200 -4.89 -2.51 11.37
C LEU A 200 -6.30 -1.98 11.06
N ASN A 201 -7.33 -2.48 11.75
CA ASN A 201 -8.70 -2.35 11.28
C ASN A 201 -9.42 -1.06 11.73
N ALA A 202 -8.72 0.08 11.75
CA ALA A 202 -9.30 1.36 12.11
C ALA A 202 -10.57 1.69 11.28
N ARG A 203 -10.59 1.29 9.99
CA ARG A 203 -11.74 1.45 9.09
C ARG A 203 -12.97 0.67 9.54
N GLY A 204 -12.82 -0.64 9.80
CA GLY A 204 -13.94 -1.46 10.26
C GLY A 204 -14.43 -0.98 11.62
N CYS A 205 -13.50 -0.71 12.54
CA CYS A 205 -13.78 -0.26 13.89
C CYS A 205 -14.55 1.07 13.93
N VAL A 206 -14.20 2.06 13.11
CA VAL A 206 -14.91 3.35 13.10
C VAL A 206 -16.32 3.22 12.53
N VAL A 207 -16.53 2.35 11.53
CA VAL A 207 -17.85 2.05 10.97
C VAL A 207 -18.72 1.31 11.99
N THR A 208 -18.17 0.34 12.71
CA THR A 208 -18.87 -0.35 13.79
C THR A 208 -19.24 0.61 14.92
N THR A 209 -18.35 1.54 15.28
CA THR A 209 -18.63 2.58 16.28
C THR A 209 -19.80 3.47 15.84
N ALA A 210 -19.79 3.93 14.59
CA ALA A 210 -20.89 4.72 14.04
C ALA A 210 -22.23 3.97 14.06
N ALA A 211 -22.22 2.68 13.68
CA ALA A 211 -23.42 1.84 13.71
C ALA A 211 -23.94 1.65 15.14
N ALA A 212 -23.05 1.42 16.11
CA ALA A 212 -23.42 1.25 17.52
C ALA A 212 -24.05 2.53 18.10
N ILE A 213 -23.49 3.71 17.78
CA ILE A 213 -24.06 5.01 18.18
C ILE A 213 -25.45 5.22 17.56
N ALA A 214 -25.67 4.73 16.34
CA ALA A 214 -26.98 4.74 15.69
C ALA A 214 -27.93 3.62 16.17
N GLY A 215 -27.53 2.80 17.15
CA GLY A 215 -28.34 1.72 17.71
C GLY A 215 -28.38 0.43 16.88
N GLY A 216 -27.52 0.30 15.86
CA GLY A 216 -27.43 -0.87 14.99
C GLY A 216 -26.32 -1.85 15.43
N PRO A 217 -26.58 -3.18 15.45
CA PRO A 217 -25.54 -4.16 15.70
C PRO A 217 -24.56 -4.21 14.51
N SER A 218 -23.26 -4.21 14.80
CA SER A 218 -22.20 -4.32 13.80
C SER A 218 -20.97 -4.98 14.40
N SER A 219 -20.18 -5.65 13.56
CA SER A 219 -18.86 -6.17 13.92
C SER A 219 -17.87 -5.86 12.79
N PRO A 220 -16.63 -5.48 13.11
CA PRO A 220 -15.67 -5.08 12.11
C PRO A 220 -15.11 -6.33 11.42
N LEU A 221 -15.20 -6.40 10.09
CA LEU A 221 -14.56 -7.46 9.31
C LEU A 221 -13.04 -7.31 9.34
N PRO A 222 -12.25 -8.40 9.34
CA PRO A 222 -10.78 -8.30 9.37
C PRO A 222 -10.21 -7.40 8.28
N TRP A 223 -9.12 -6.70 8.59
CA TRP A 223 -8.39 -5.92 7.61
C TRP A 223 -7.85 -6.83 6.48
N GLN A 224 -7.77 -6.28 5.27
CA GLN A 224 -7.19 -6.92 4.10
C GLN A 224 -6.35 -5.89 3.33
N PRO A 225 -5.29 -6.31 2.63
CA PRO A 225 -4.45 -5.39 1.84
C PRO A 225 -5.25 -4.52 0.85
N ALA A 226 -6.32 -5.07 0.24
CA ALA A 226 -7.21 -4.33 -0.65
C ALA A 226 -7.92 -3.13 0.01
N HIS A 227 -7.93 -3.05 1.35
CA HIS A 227 -8.43 -1.89 2.07
C HIS A 227 -7.49 -0.67 2.00
N GLU A 228 -6.24 -0.84 1.57
CA GLU A 228 -5.32 0.30 1.37
C GLU A 228 -5.31 0.79 -0.09
N ALA A 229 -6.20 0.26 -0.94
CA ALA A 229 -6.27 0.66 -2.33
C ALA A 229 -6.47 2.18 -2.48
N PRO A 230 -5.91 2.81 -3.55
CA PRO A 230 -6.12 4.22 -3.82
C PRO A 230 -7.61 4.63 -3.79
N GLY A 231 -7.90 5.79 -3.21
CA GLY A 231 -9.28 6.26 -3.02
C GLY A 231 -10.06 5.63 -1.84
N TRP A 232 -9.39 4.91 -0.93
CA TRP A 232 -10.06 4.23 0.18
C TRP A 232 -10.87 5.17 1.08
N TRP A 233 -10.41 6.41 1.27
CA TRP A 233 -11.06 7.41 2.13
C TRP A 233 -12.39 7.86 1.51
N GLU A 234 -12.37 8.22 0.23
CA GLU A 234 -13.55 8.61 -0.54
C GLU A 234 -14.56 7.47 -0.60
N LEU A 235 -14.10 6.23 -0.77
CA LEU A 235 -14.95 5.03 -0.76
C LEU A 235 -15.56 4.78 0.63
N LEU A 236 -14.81 4.99 1.70
CA LEU A 236 -15.31 4.90 3.08
C LEU A 236 -16.43 5.93 3.31
N LEU A 237 -16.18 7.19 2.97
CA LEU A 237 -17.16 8.27 3.14
C LEU A 237 -18.40 8.03 2.29
N ARG A 238 -18.25 7.75 1.00
CA ARG A 238 -19.37 7.50 0.10
C ARG A 238 -20.27 6.35 0.57
N ARG A 239 -19.67 5.31 1.16
CA ARG A 239 -20.42 4.11 1.57
C ARG A 239 -21.06 4.24 2.95
N TYR A 240 -20.36 4.82 3.92
CA TYR A 240 -20.77 4.79 5.33
C TYR A 240 -21.09 6.17 5.91
N PHE A 241 -20.59 7.24 5.31
CA PHE A 241 -20.82 8.62 5.73
C PHE A 241 -21.20 9.51 4.54
N PRO A 242 -22.24 9.16 3.75
CA PRO A 242 -22.54 9.82 2.47
C PRO A 242 -22.94 11.29 2.60
N ALA A 243 -23.38 11.70 3.79
CA ALA A 243 -23.73 13.09 4.11
C ALA A 243 -22.55 13.87 4.71
N ALA A 244 -21.36 13.26 4.81
CA ALA A 244 -20.21 13.92 5.39
C ALA A 244 -19.67 15.02 4.47
N ARG A 245 -19.29 16.12 5.09
CA ARG A 245 -18.47 17.17 4.49
C ARG A 245 -17.08 17.09 5.07
N GLU A 246 -16.08 17.00 4.20
CA GLU A 246 -14.69 17.00 4.62
C GLU A 246 -14.21 18.40 5.00
N LEU A 247 -13.52 18.47 6.14
CA LEU A 247 -12.89 19.67 6.69
C LEU A 247 -11.45 19.31 7.04
N ARG A 248 -10.50 20.16 6.66
CA ARG A 248 -9.10 20.03 7.08
C ARG A 248 -8.92 20.86 8.34
N CYS A 249 -8.44 20.23 9.40
CA CYS A 249 -8.21 20.84 10.70
C CYS A 249 -6.73 20.75 11.06
N ALA A 250 -6.17 21.84 11.60
CA ALA A 250 -4.78 21.90 12.03
C ALA A 250 -4.58 21.30 13.45
N SER A 251 -5.64 21.23 14.25
CA SER A 251 -5.59 20.75 15.63
C SER A 251 -6.91 20.13 16.09
N TRP A 252 -6.87 19.38 17.19
CA TRP A 252 -8.08 18.83 17.82
C TRP A 252 -9.02 19.92 18.32
N ASP A 253 -8.51 21.06 18.78
CA ASP A 253 -9.33 22.20 19.18
C ASP A 253 -10.14 22.75 18.00
N GLU A 254 -9.55 22.77 16.81
CA GLU A 254 -10.28 23.12 15.60
C GLU A 254 -11.36 22.08 15.29
N VAL A 255 -11.07 20.77 15.38
CA VAL A 255 -12.09 19.72 15.20
C VAL A 255 -13.26 19.90 16.18
N ILE A 256 -12.98 20.20 17.46
CA ILE A 256 -13.99 20.47 18.49
C ILE A 256 -14.84 21.69 18.09
N ALA A 257 -14.19 22.79 17.69
CA ALA A 257 -14.90 23.99 17.25
C ALA A 257 -15.80 23.69 16.03
N ARG A 258 -15.28 22.97 15.02
CA ARG A 258 -16.05 22.56 13.82
C ARG A 258 -17.20 21.64 14.16
N ALA A 259 -17.06 20.74 15.12
CA ALA A 259 -18.16 19.88 15.56
C ALA A 259 -19.23 20.67 16.35
N GLY A 260 -18.84 21.76 17.02
CA GLY A 260 -19.73 22.69 17.70
C GLY A 260 -20.59 23.55 16.76
N GLU A 261 -20.05 23.97 15.60
CA GLU A 261 -20.71 24.87 14.63
C GLU A 261 -22.09 24.39 14.16
N THR A 262 -22.28 23.06 14.01
CA THR A 262 -23.55 22.47 13.52
C THR A 262 -24.49 22.04 14.63
N GLY A 263 -24.12 22.26 15.90
CA GLY A 263 -24.94 21.98 17.07
C GLY A 263 -24.87 20.54 17.59
N PRO A 264 -25.64 20.24 18.65
CA PRO A 264 -25.74 18.90 19.23
C PRO A 264 -26.08 17.82 18.19
N ASP A 265 -25.57 16.61 18.40
CA ASP A 265 -25.66 15.44 17.53
C ASP A 265 -24.90 15.56 16.21
N THR A 266 -23.98 16.53 16.10
CA THR A 266 -22.99 16.53 15.03
C THR A 266 -22.09 15.31 15.17
N GLN A 267 -21.92 14.54 14.11
CA GLN A 267 -21.15 13.31 14.11
C GLN A 267 -20.08 13.33 13.02
N GLY A 268 -19.18 12.36 13.01
CA GLY A 268 -18.28 12.18 11.89
C GLY A 268 -17.08 11.31 12.19
N VAL A 269 -16.17 11.25 11.23
CA VAL A 269 -14.90 10.54 11.36
C VAL A 269 -13.76 11.52 11.19
N VAL A 270 -12.76 11.41 12.06
CA VAL A 270 -11.51 12.15 11.97
C VAL A 270 -10.43 11.18 11.51
N TRP A 271 -9.85 11.46 10.34
CA TRP A 271 -8.63 10.81 9.90
C TRP A 271 -7.42 11.57 10.44
N VAL A 272 -6.70 10.91 11.35
CA VAL A 272 -5.44 11.38 11.94
C VAL A 272 -4.31 10.99 11.01
N ARG A 273 -3.76 11.96 10.29
CA ARG A 273 -2.57 11.76 9.43
C ARG A 273 -1.33 12.10 10.24
N ARG A 274 -0.33 11.23 10.20
CA ARG A 274 0.88 11.34 11.04
C ARG A 274 2.14 11.51 10.20
N VAL A 275 3.17 12.08 10.80
CA VAL A 275 4.46 12.37 10.15
C VAL A 275 5.63 12.07 11.09
N ILE A 276 6.69 11.47 10.55
CA ILE A 276 7.99 11.30 11.20
C ILE A 276 9.07 11.79 10.23
N GLY A 277 9.96 12.67 10.68
CA GLY A 277 11.07 13.15 9.84
C GLY A 277 10.62 13.83 8.54
N GLY A 278 9.41 14.40 8.49
CA GLY A 278 8.81 14.97 7.29
C GLY A 278 8.15 13.95 6.34
N THR A 279 8.18 12.66 6.67
CA THR A 279 7.55 11.58 5.91
C THR A 279 6.26 11.12 6.56
N GLU A 280 5.18 11.04 5.78
CA GLU A 280 3.90 10.53 6.26
C GLU A 280 3.99 9.03 6.59
N VAL A 281 3.33 8.65 7.68
CA VAL A 281 3.34 7.30 8.28
C VAL A 281 1.93 6.87 8.67
N SER A 282 1.76 5.63 9.16
CA SER A 282 0.47 5.06 9.53
C SER A 282 -0.42 6.03 10.32
N GLY A 283 -1.61 6.28 9.79
CA GLY A 283 -2.64 7.11 10.41
C GLY A 283 -3.61 6.32 11.27
N HIS A 284 -4.62 7.02 11.78
CA HIS A 284 -5.72 6.42 12.56
C HIS A 284 -7.07 7.03 12.18
N LEU A 285 -8.16 6.33 12.52
CA LEU A 285 -9.52 6.82 12.37
C LEU A 285 -10.21 6.86 13.73
N VAL A 286 -10.74 8.03 14.07
CA VAL A 286 -11.44 8.28 15.33
C VAL A 286 -12.86 8.77 15.03
N TYR A 287 -13.85 8.27 15.77
CA TYR A 287 -15.23 8.73 15.63
C TYR A 287 -15.45 9.97 16.51
N ALA A 288 -16.05 11.02 15.96
CA ALA A 288 -16.38 12.24 16.69
C ALA A 288 -17.90 12.37 16.86
N HIS A 289 -18.34 12.76 18.06
CA HIS A 289 -19.75 13.00 18.36
C HIS A 289 -19.92 14.21 19.28
N ASN A 290 -20.71 15.19 18.88
CA ASN A 290 -21.14 16.30 19.71
C ASN A 290 -22.35 15.88 20.55
N ASN A 291 -22.11 15.24 21.69
CA ASN A 291 -23.15 14.77 22.60
C ASN A 291 -23.64 15.92 23.50
N GLY A 292 -24.76 16.55 23.14
CA GLY A 292 -25.36 17.60 23.96
C GLY A 292 -24.48 18.83 24.17
N GLY A 293 -23.67 19.21 23.18
CA GLY A 293 -22.74 20.34 23.27
C GLY A 293 -21.33 19.97 23.75
N ARG A 294 -21.10 18.69 24.10
CA ARG A 294 -19.78 18.16 24.46
C ARG A 294 -19.28 17.25 23.35
N VAL A 295 -18.17 17.63 22.73
CA VAL A 295 -17.52 16.81 21.70
C VAL A 295 -16.75 15.69 22.38
N VAL A 296 -17.12 14.44 22.06
CA VAL A 296 -16.44 13.23 22.48
C VAL A 296 -15.80 12.56 21.27
N PHE A 297 -14.63 11.95 21.50
CA PHE A 297 -13.89 11.20 20.51
C PHE A 297 -13.80 9.74 20.96
N LEU A 298 -14.26 8.83 20.11
CA LEU A 298 -14.31 7.40 20.38
C LEU A 298 -13.35 6.67 19.46
N ASP A 299 -12.56 5.79 20.05
CA ASP A 299 -11.65 4.91 19.33
C ASP A 299 -12.25 3.51 19.29
N GLY A 300 -12.71 3.11 18.10
CA GLY A 300 -13.29 1.79 17.89
C GLY A 300 -12.29 0.65 17.97
N MET A 301 -10.97 0.92 17.90
CA MET A 301 -9.95 -0.11 18.04
C MET A 301 -9.72 -0.47 19.51
N THR A 302 -9.78 0.51 20.40
CA THR A 302 -9.62 0.30 21.85
C THR A 302 -10.95 0.11 22.59
N GLY A 303 -12.08 0.46 21.95
CA GLY A 303 -13.42 0.37 22.53
C GLY A 303 -13.73 1.48 23.54
N GLY A 304 -12.95 2.56 23.54
CA GLY A 304 -13.02 3.62 24.55
C GLY A 304 -12.88 5.04 24.01
N LEU A 305 -12.52 5.97 24.90
CA LEU A 305 -12.19 7.34 24.51
C LEU A 305 -10.88 7.34 23.73
N ALA A 306 -10.85 8.10 22.63
CA ALA A 306 -9.67 8.22 21.81
C ALA A 306 -8.56 8.99 22.52
N ARG A 307 -7.32 8.51 22.37
CA ARG A 307 -6.12 9.30 22.66
C ARG A 307 -5.95 10.33 21.55
N LEU A 308 -5.90 11.61 21.92
CA LEU A 308 -5.75 12.71 20.96
C LEU A 308 -4.27 13.01 20.75
N ASP A 309 -3.72 12.54 19.63
CA ASP A 309 -2.32 12.79 19.26
C ASP A 309 -2.08 14.29 19.10
N ARG A 310 -1.05 14.81 19.79
CA ARG A 310 -0.66 16.24 19.70
C ARG A 310 0.68 16.44 19.02
N ALA A 311 1.57 15.46 19.09
CA ALA A 311 2.86 15.46 18.42
C ALA A 311 2.81 14.55 17.19
N GLY A 312 3.60 14.86 16.16
CA GLY A 312 3.68 14.04 14.95
C GLY A 312 2.39 13.99 14.14
N VAL A 313 1.44 14.90 14.35
CA VAL A 313 0.23 15.03 13.51
C VAL A 313 0.54 15.91 12.31
N LEU A 314 0.40 15.34 11.12
CA LEU A 314 0.50 16.06 9.86
C LEU A 314 -0.76 16.90 9.59
N GLN A 315 -1.92 16.27 9.78
CA GLN A 315 -3.23 16.86 9.49
C GLN A 315 -4.34 16.05 10.14
N LEU A 316 -5.42 16.72 10.53
CA LEU A 316 -6.69 16.07 10.86
C LEU A 316 -7.68 16.32 9.73
N VAL A 317 -8.23 15.26 9.13
CA VAL A 317 -9.30 15.38 8.14
C VAL A 317 -10.61 14.97 8.80
N PHE A 318 -11.47 15.93 9.09
CA PHE A 318 -12.76 15.71 9.73
C PHE A 318 -13.87 15.61 8.69
N ALA A 319 -14.37 14.40 8.47
CA ALA A 319 -15.58 14.13 7.71
C ALA A 319 -16.81 14.34 8.60
N ARG A 320 -17.30 15.58 8.64
CA ARG A 320 -18.40 16.03 9.52
C ARG A 320 -19.76 15.75 8.90
N VAL A 321 -20.64 15.09 9.66
CA VAL A 321 -22.06 14.88 9.36
C VAL A 321 -22.88 15.80 10.27
N ALA A 322 -23.66 16.69 9.67
CA ALA A 322 -24.54 17.58 10.41
C ALA A 322 -25.71 16.80 11.06
N PRO A 323 -26.30 17.32 12.15
CA PRO A 323 -27.45 16.69 12.79
C PRO A 323 -28.59 16.45 11.79
N GLY A 324 -29.23 15.29 11.88
CA GLY A 324 -30.34 14.90 11.00
C GLY A 324 -29.97 14.55 9.55
N ALA A 325 -28.75 14.84 9.10
CA ALA A 325 -28.32 14.56 7.72
C ALA A 325 -28.20 13.05 7.41
N GLY A 326 -27.95 12.22 8.43
CA GLY A 326 -27.91 10.76 8.32
C GLY A 326 -29.29 10.08 8.28
N ALA A 327 -30.34 10.73 8.79
CA ALA A 327 -31.69 10.15 8.85
C ALA A 327 -32.38 10.08 7.47
N ALA A 328 -31.93 10.87 6.50
CA ALA A 328 -32.43 10.87 5.13
C ALA A 328 -32.04 9.62 4.31
N LEU A 329 -31.22 8.73 4.87
CA LEU A 329 -30.76 7.50 4.23
C LEU A 329 -31.01 6.30 5.16
N THR A 330 -32.26 6.11 5.58
CA THR A 330 -32.70 4.76 5.94
C THR A 330 -32.51 3.89 4.70
N ALA A 331 -31.57 2.94 4.78
CA ALA A 331 -31.38 1.94 3.75
C ALA A 331 -32.74 1.29 3.43
N PRO A 332 -33.07 1.01 2.16
CA PRO A 332 -34.25 0.23 1.85
C PRO A 332 -34.11 -1.09 2.62
N ASP A 333 -35.17 -1.46 3.34
CA ASP A 333 -35.22 -2.70 4.10
C ASP A 333 -34.63 -3.86 3.24
N PRO A 334 -33.68 -4.65 3.78
CA PRO A 334 -33.02 -5.70 3.03
C PRO A 334 -33.99 -6.69 2.38
N ALA A 335 -35.19 -6.90 2.95
CA ALA A 335 -36.23 -7.71 2.32
C ALA A 335 -36.78 -7.02 1.06
N THR A 336 -37.05 -5.72 1.13
CA THR A 336 -37.45 -4.87 -0.01
C THR A 336 -36.38 -4.83 -1.12
N ALA A 337 -35.08 -4.80 -0.77
CA ALA A 337 -33.98 -4.82 -1.74
C ALA A 337 -33.83 -6.18 -2.44
N ARG A 338 -34.03 -7.28 -1.70
CA ARG A 338 -34.03 -8.66 -2.21
C ARG A 338 -35.21 -8.91 -3.16
N GLU A 339 -36.41 -8.44 -2.83
CA GLU A 339 -37.58 -8.53 -3.71
C GLU A 339 -37.41 -7.74 -5.01
N LYS A 340 -36.87 -6.52 -4.94
CA LYS A 340 -36.57 -5.72 -6.15
C LYS A 340 -35.58 -6.44 -7.06
N ARG A 341 -34.57 -7.10 -6.48
CA ARG A 341 -33.57 -7.86 -7.24
C ARG A 341 -34.15 -9.12 -7.87
N ILE A 342 -35.02 -9.85 -7.17
CA ILE A 342 -35.75 -11.01 -7.69
C ILE A 342 -36.68 -10.59 -8.84
N ARG A 343 -37.50 -9.54 -8.65
CA ARG A 343 -38.40 -9.03 -9.70
C ARG A 343 -37.66 -8.55 -10.95
N ARG A 344 -36.48 -7.94 -10.79
CA ARG A 344 -35.65 -7.48 -11.92
C ARG A 344 -35.04 -8.64 -12.70
N TRP A 345 -34.76 -9.75 -12.02
CA TRP A 345 -34.29 -10.98 -12.64
C TRP A 345 -35.42 -11.69 -13.40
N SER A 346 -36.60 -11.86 -12.78
CA SER A 346 -37.77 -12.50 -13.40
C SER A 346 -38.29 -11.77 -14.65
N ARG A 347 -38.09 -10.45 -14.76
CA ARG A 347 -38.45 -9.65 -15.96
C ARG A 347 -37.44 -9.77 -17.10
N ARG A 348 -36.23 -10.23 -16.85
CA ARG A 348 -35.21 -10.47 -17.88
C ARG A 348 -35.26 -11.91 -18.43
N SER A 349 -35.87 -12.83 -17.69
CA SER A 349 -36.01 -14.24 -18.08
C SER A 349 -37.26 -14.53 -18.93
N THR A 350 -38.09 -13.52 -19.19
CA THR A 350 -39.35 -13.63 -19.96
C THR A 350 -39.39 -12.71 -21.18
N ALA A 351 -38.25 -12.14 -21.57
CA ALA A 351 -38.09 -11.33 -22.78
C ALA A 351 -37.22 -12.06 -23.81
#